data_AF-A0A931KX24-F1
#
_entry.id   AF-A0A931KX24-F1
#
_cell.length_a   1.000
_cell.length_b   1.000
_cell.length_c   1.000
_cell.angle_alpha   90.00
_cell.angle_beta   90.00
_cell.angle_gamma   90.00
#
_symmetry.space_group_name_H-M   'P 1'
#
loop_
_entity.id
_entity.type
_entity.pdbx_description
1 polymer ?
#
loop_
_entity_poly.entity_id
_entity_poly.type
_entity_poly.pdbx_seq_one_letter_code
_entity_poly.pdbx_strand_id
1 'polypeptide(L)'
;MARSSQTAAAVPLGSLTQPGAREGVRCAMCGSERVTRISMELTDGSEVDFSHCLECEHRSWQHGGEVLSVDHVLHRAQRRR
;
A
#
# COMPACT_ATOMS: atom_id res chain seq x y z
N MET A 1 -11.28 40.35 -6.86
CA MET A 1 -11.12 38.94 -7.27
C MET A 1 -10.08 38.31 -6.36
N ALA A 2 -10.47 37.58 -5.32
CA ALA A 2 -9.54 36.86 -4.45
C ALA A 2 -9.60 35.37 -4.79
N ARG A 3 -8.49 34.81 -5.26
CA ARG A 3 -8.34 33.38 -5.56
C ARG A 3 -8.08 32.64 -4.25
N SER A 4 -9.03 31.80 -3.84
CA SER A 4 -8.87 30.88 -2.71
C SER A 4 -7.87 29.79 -3.06
N SER A 5 -6.71 29.81 -2.41
CA SER A 5 -5.74 28.71 -2.47
C SER A 5 -6.29 27.52 -1.68
N GLN A 6 -6.74 26.47 -2.37
CA GLN A 6 -7.03 25.18 -1.73
C GLN A 6 -5.70 24.52 -1.38
N THR A 7 -5.32 24.62 -0.11
CA THR A 7 -4.27 23.79 0.47
C THR A 7 -4.81 22.36 0.47
N ALA A 8 -4.31 21.51 -0.43
CA ALA A 8 -4.53 20.08 -0.35
C ALA A 8 -4.05 19.64 1.04
N ALA A 9 -4.99 19.31 1.92
CA ALA A 9 -4.67 18.84 3.25
C ALA A 9 -3.78 17.60 3.08
N ALA A 10 -2.55 17.69 3.57
CA ALA A 10 -1.68 16.53 3.68
C ALA A 10 -2.46 15.48 4.45
N VAL A 11 -2.87 14.41 3.77
CA VAL A 11 -3.52 13.27 4.42
C VAL A 11 -2.51 12.79 5.46
N PRO A 12 -2.77 12.96 6.76
CA PRO A 12 -1.87 12.40 7.76
C PRO A 12 -1.77 10.91 7.43
N LEU A 13 -0.58 10.32 7.61
CA LEU A 13 -0.40 8.87 7.57
C LEU A 13 -1.30 8.30 8.68
N GLY A 14 -2.59 8.11 8.37
CA GLY A 14 -3.63 7.81 9.32
C GLY A 14 -3.25 6.53 10.03
N SER A 15 -3.55 6.45 11.33
CA SER A 15 -3.22 5.23 12.07
C SER A 15 -3.88 4.04 11.38
N LEU A 16 -3.10 2.98 11.14
CA LEU A 16 -3.58 1.72 10.54
C LEU A 16 -4.68 1.03 11.37
N THR A 17 -4.94 1.52 12.58
CA THR A 17 -6.02 1.06 13.46
C THR A 17 -7.29 1.91 13.38
N GLN A 18 -7.29 3.04 12.65
CA GLN A 18 -8.49 3.87 12.52
C GLN A 18 -9.57 3.17 11.68
N PRO A 19 -10.87 3.37 12.01
CA PRO A 19 -11.97 3.07 11.11
C PRO A 19 -11.73 3.77 9.76
N GLY A 20 -11.96 3.07 8.64
CA GLY A 20 -11.69 3.62 7.31
C GLY A 20 -10.29 3.36 6.75
N ALA A 21 -9.29 3.05 7.59
CA ALA A 21 -7.92 2.79 7.12
C ALA A 21 -7.78 1.54 6.23
N ARG A 22 -8.82 0.69 6.17
CA ARG A 22 -8.89 -0.55 5.37
C ARG A 22 -10.02 -0.52 4.33
N GLU A 23 -10.74 0.59 4.21
CA GLU A 23 -11.92 0.64 3.34
C GLU A 23 -11.55 0.37 1.87
N GLY A 24 -12.34 -0.50 1.23
CA GLY A 24 -12.28 -0.74 -0.22
C GLY A 24 -11.33 -1.85 -0.69
N VAL A 25 -10.55 -2.49 0.19
CA VAL A 25 -9.63 -3.58 -0.22
C VAL A 25 -10.20 -4.95 0.13
N ARG A 26 -10.34 -5.82 -0.88
CA ARG A 26 -10.73 -7.23 -0.70
C ARG A 26 -9.57 -8.15 -1.04
N CYS A 27 -9.45 -9.25 -0.31
CA CYS A 27 -8.47 -10.27 -0.61
C CYS A 27 -8.78 -10.90 -1.98
N ALA A 28 -7.81 -10.90 -2.89
CA ALA A 28 -7.94 -11.54 -4.20
C ALA A 28 -8.15 -13.07 -4.13
N MET A 29 -7.78 -13.70 -3.01
CA MET A 29 -7.88 -15.16 -2.83
C MET A 29 -9.18 -15.62 -2.16
N CYS A 30 -9.63 -14.95 -1.10
CA CYS A 30 -10.80 -15.37 -0.31
C CYS A 30 -11.95 -14.36 -0.27
N GLY A 31 -11.78 -13.16 -0.85
CA GLY A 31 -12.80 -12.11 -0.89
C GLY A 31 -13.02 -11.34 0.42
N SER A 32 -12.32 -11.70 1.51
CA SER A 32 -12.44 -11.02 2.81
C SER A 32 -12.00 -9.56 2.74
N GLU A 33 -12.69 -8.70 3.49
CA GLU A 33 -12.36 -7.29 3.69
C GLU A 33 -11.33 -7.06 4.81
N ARG A 34 -10.95 -8.12 5.54
CA ARG A 34 -9.96 -8.05 6.61
C ARG A 34 -8.55 -8.08 6.02
N VAL A 35 -8.20 -7.04 5.27
CA VAL A 35 -6.90 -6.87 4.62
C VAL A 35 -6.18 -5.67 5.25
N THR A 36 -4.90 -5.85 5.56
CA THR A 36 -4.00 -4.73 5.89
C THR A 36 -3.22 -4.38 4.64
N ARG A 37 -3.22 -3.10 4.24
CA ARG A 37 -2.42 -2.57 3.14
C ARG A 37 -1.44 -1.53 3.66
N ILE A 38 -0.21 -1.56 3.18
CA ILE A 38 0.84 -0.60 3.50
C ILE A 38 1.53 -0.20 2.20
N SER A 39 1.59 1.10 1.92
CA SER A 39 2.37 1.66 0.81
C SER A 39 3.75 2.06 1.31
N MET A 40 4.80 1.77 0.54
CA MET A 40 6.18 2.08 0.90
C MET A 40 7.04 2.34 -0.33
N GLU A 41 8.02 3.22 -0.20
CA GLU A 41 9.07 3.44 -1.22
C GLU A 41 10.24 2.48 -0.98
N LEU A 42 10.67 1.77 -2.02
CA LEU A 42 11.82 0.87 -1.99
C LEU A 42 13.13 1.62 -2.23
N THR A 43 14.26 0.93 -2.07
CA THR A 43 15.60 1.57 -2.17
C THR A 43 15.93 2.08 -3.57
N ASP A 44 15.28 1.54 -4.61
CA ASP A 44 15.39 2.03 -5.99
C ASP A 44 14.43 3.20 -6.31
N GLY A 45 13.67 3.69 -5.32
CA GLY A 45 12.68 4.76 -5.47
C GLY A 45 11.31 4.29 -5.97
N SER A 46 11.09 2.99 -6.17
CA SER A 46 9.78 2.49 -6.57
C SER A 46 8.80 2.43 -5.40
N GLU A 47 7.60 2.99 -5.58
CA GLU A 47 6.49 2.84 -4.63
C GLU A 47 5.82 1.47 -4.79
N VAL A 48 5.65 0.73 -3.70
CA VAL A 48 4.96 -0.55 -3.69
C VAL A 48 3.92 -0.62 -2.60
N ASP A 49 2.85 -1.36 -2.88
CA ASP A 49 1.80 -1.69 -1.93
C ASP A 49 1.95 -3.14 -1.49
N PHE A 50 2.15 -3.34 -0.19
CA PHE A 50 2.05 -4.64 0.45
C PHE A 50 0.64 -4.85 0.99
N SER A 51 0.03 -6.00 0.68
CA SER A 51 -1.27 -6.39 1.26
C SER A 51 -1.17 -7.75 1.95
N HIS A 52 -1.73 -7.85 3.17
CA HIS A 52 -1.84 -9.09 3.94
C HIS A 52 -3.28 -9.30 4.39
N CYS A 53 -3.88 -10.43 3.99
CA CYS A 53 -5.18 -10.85 4.48
C CYS A 53 -5.06 -11.47 5.87
N LEU A 54 -5.89 -11.03 6.80
CA LEU A 54 -5.92 -11.54 8.17
C LEU A 54 -6.76 -12.82 8.32
N GLU A 55 -7.45 -13.26 7.26
CA GLU A 55 -8.27 -14.49 7.28
C GLU A 55 -7.55 -15.69 6.67
N CYS A 56 -7.04 -15.56 5.44
CA CYS A 56 -6.36 -16.66 4.74
C CYS A 56 -4.84 -16.48 4.67
N GLU A 57 -4.30 -15.45 5.32
CA GLU A 57 -2.87 -15.13 5.38
C GLU A 57 -2.22 -14.86 4.01
N HIS A 58 -3.01 -14.69 2.94
CA HIS A 58 -2.48 -14.39 1.63
C HIS A 58 -1.77 -13.03 1.62
N ARG A 59 -0.59 -13.01 1.00
CA ARG A 59 0.28 -11.84 0.87
C ARG A 59 0.49 -11.52 -0.60
N SER A 60 0.43 -10.25 -0.95
CA SER A 60 0.68 -9.78 -2.31
C SER A 60 1.42 -8.45 -2.28
N TRP A 61 2.17 -8.21 -3.35
CA TRP A 61 2.88 -6.98 -3.61
C TRP A 61 2.36 -6.38 -4.90
N GLN A 62 2.18 -5.06 -4.94
CA GLN A 62 1.73 -4.36 -6.13
C GLN A 62 2.56 -3.11 -6.39
N HIS A 63 2.73 -2.74 -7.66
CA HIS A 63 3.30 -1.46 -8.08
C HIS A 63 2.39 -0.87 -9.17
N GLY A 64 1.80 0.30 -8.92
CA GLY A 64 0.89 0.92 -9.89
C GLY A 64 -0.30 0.04 -10.30
N GLY A 65 -0.73 -0.88 -9.43
CA GLY A 65 -1.80 -1.85 -9.71
C GLY A 65 -1.35 -3.19 -10.30
N GLU A 66 -0.09 -3.34 -10.73
CA GLU A 66 0.47 -4.60 -11.21
C GLU A 66 0.99 -5.46 -10.07
N VAL A 67 0.73 -6.77 -10.09
CA VAL A 67 1.24 -7.70 -9.07
C VAL A 67 2.72 -8.01 -9.29
N LEU A 68 3.52 -7.86 -8.24
CA LEU A 68 4.94 -8.19 -8.23
C LEU A 68 5.21 -9.53 -7.54
N SER A 69 6.21 -10.26 -8.03
CA SER A 69 6.78 -11.39 -7.30
C SER A 69 7.61 -10.90 -6.12
N VAL A 70 7.73 -11.74 -5.09
CA VAL A 70 8.56 -11.44 -3.92
C VAL A 70 10.02 -11.23 -4.33
N ASP A 71 10.56 -12.05 -5.24
CA ASP A 71 11.93 -11.91 -5.74
C ASP A 71 12.18 -10.54 -6.39
N HIS A 72 11.21 -10.04 -7.15
CA HIS A 72 11.32 -8.72 -7.78
C HIS A 72 11.35 -7.60 -6.72
N VAL A 73 10.46 -7.67 -5.72
CA VAL A 73 10.47 -6.70 -4.60
C VAL A 73 11.79 -6.73 -3.85
N LEU A 74 12.31 -7.92 -3.54
CA LEU A 74 13.58 -8.08 -2.84
C LEU A 74 14.74 -7.51 -3.67
N HIS A 75 14.75 -7.72 -4.98
CA HIS A 75 15.76 -7.14 -5.86
C HIS A 75 15.76 -5.60 -5.81
N ARG A 76 14.57 -4.97 -5.86
CA ARG A 76 14.41 -3.51 -5.76
C ARG A 76 14.74 -2.94 -4.37
N ALA A 77 14.54 -3.74 -3.32
CA ALA A 77 14.83 -3.37 -1.94
C ALA A 77 16.31 -3.52 -1.56
N GLN A 78 17.16 -4.06 -2.44
CA GLN A 78 18.59 -4.22 -2.15
C GLN A 78 19.29 -2.86 -2.04
N ARG A 79 20.00 -2.64 -0.93
CA ARG A 79 20.95 -1.53 -0.81
C ARG A 79 22.18 -1.83 -1.65
N ARG A 80 22.54 -0.89 -2.53
CA ARG A 80 23.85 -0.90 -3.19
C ARG A 80 24.92 -0.63 -2.13
N ARG A 81 25.88 -1.55 -2.02
CA ARG A 81 27.04 -1.41 -1.14
C ARG A 81 28.10 -0.54 -1.79
#